data_AF-A0A401G2J9-F1
#
_entry.id   AF-A0A401G2J9-F1
#
_cell.length_a   1.000
_cell.length_b   1.000
_cell.length_c   1.000
_cell.angle_alpha   90.00
_cell.angle_beta   90.00
_cell.angle_gamma   90.00
#
_symmetry.space_group_name_H-M   'P 1'
#
loop_
_entity.id
_entity.type
_entity.pdbx_description
1 polymer ?
#
loop_
_entity_poly.entity_id
_entity_poly.type
_entity_poly.pdbx_seq_one_letter_code
_entity_poly.pdbx_strand_id
1 'polypeptide(L)'
;MTLMGISGRREALLTANRITKETTGVDLVDIIRPELKKTSPLKIGKLPRIPSVTESELIRFAELWHSEYGSRSVLTRQLCELTEGTDIQIPPGRCDTRFHKIKFGKMLSKLDGHQIGHYRITGAGKKRNLRLWRLKLADDK
;
A
#
# COMPACT_ATOMS: atom_id res chain seq x y z
N MET A 1 -9.41 -29.31 5.31
CA MET A 1 -10.02 -27.96 5.33
C MET A 1 -9.53 -27.25 6.57
N THR A 2 -8.66 -26.25 6.43
CA THR A 2 -8.20 -25.45 7.56
C THR A 2 -9.20 -24.32 7.78
N LEU A 3 -10.03 -24.40 8.82
CA LEU A 3 -10.84 -23.27 9.28
C LEU A 3 -9.86 -22.18 9.74
N MET A 4 -9.59 -21.20 8.87
CA MET A 4 -8.88 -19.99 9.28
C MET A 4 -9.81 -19.23 10.22
N GLY A 5 -9.63 -19.46 11.52
CA GLY A 5 -10.32 -18.71 12.57
C GLY A 5 -9.95 -17.23 12.53
N ILE A 6 -10.81 -16.42 13.14
CA ILE A 6 -10.58 -15.00 13.35
C ILE A 6 -9.24 -14.82 14.08
N SER A 7 -8.26 -14.23 13.39
CA SER A 7 -6.86 -14.18 13.84
C SER A 7 -6.54 -12.95 14.70
N GLY A 8 -7.53 -12.08 14.95
CA GLY A 8 -7.38 -10.97 15.88
C GLY A 8 -8.60 -10.07 16.00
N ARG A 9 -8.53 -9.14 16.96
CA ARG A 9 -9.63 -8.23 17.34
C ARG A 9 -10.20 -7.42 16.17
N ARG A 10 -9.35 -6.92 15.27
CA ARG A 10 -9.81 -6.14 14.10
C ARG A 10 -10.62 -6.99 13.13
N GLU A 11 -10.18 -8.22 12.88
CA GLU A 11 -10.86 -9.16 12.00
C GLU A 11 -12.18 -9.63 12.63
N ALA A 12 -12.22 -9.79 13.95
CA ALA A 12 -13.45 -10.09 14.69
C ALA A 12 -14.51 -9.01 14.50
N LEU A 13 -14.10 -7.74 14.64
CA LEU A 13 -14.99 -6.59 14.52
C LEU A 13 -15.49 -6.38 13.09
N LEU A 14 -14.64 -6.58 12.08
CA LEU A 14 -15.06 -6.50 10.68
C LEU A 14 -15.99 -7.65 10.29
N THR A 15 -15.74 -8.86 10.81
CA THR A 15 -16.61 -10.02 10.60
C THR A 15 -17.98 -9.81 11.25
N ALA A 16 -18.00 -9.32 12.49
CA ALA A 16 -19.24 -8.96 13.18
C ALA A 16 -20.01 -7.88 12.41
N ASN A 17 -19.32 -6.83 11.94
CA ASN A 17 -19.95 -5.78 11.15
C ASN A 17 -20.55 -6.31 9.84
N ARG A 18 -19.86 -7.22 9.16
CA ARG A 18 -20.37 -7.89 7.96
C ARG A 18 -21.64 -8.67 8.25
N ILE A 19 -21.63 -9.52 9.30
CA ILE A 19 -22.80 -10.32 9.71
C ILE A 19 -23.98 -9.42 10.05
N THR A 20 -23.76 -8.33 10.79
CA THR A 20 -24.84 -7.40 11.15
C THR A 20 -25.37 -6.68 9.92
N LYS A 21 -24.50 -6.22 9.01
CA LYS A 21 -24.94 -5.58 7.76
C LYS A 21 -25.75 -6.53 6.89
N GLU A 22 -25.35 -7.79 6.80
CA GLU A 22 -26.07 -8.83 6.04
C GLU A 22 -27.44 -9.17 6.67
N THR A 23 -27.57 -9.08 7.99
CA THR A 23 -28.80 -9.46 8.71
C THR A 23 -29.78 -8.31 8.96
N THR A 24 -29.28 -7.09 9.19
CA THR A 24 -30.12 -5.93 9.57
C THR A 24 -30.02 -4.76 8.59
N GLY A 25 -29.08 -4.80 7.65
CA GLY A 25 -28.77 -3.67 6.76
C GLY A 25 -27.97 -2.55 7.44
N VAL A 26 -27.69 -2.66 8.74
CA VAL A 26 -27.03 -1.61 9.54
C VAL A 26 -25.53 -1.86 9.61
N ASP A 27 -24.75 -0.80 9.37
CA ASP A 27 -23.29 -0.80 9.50
C ASP A 27 -22.90 -0.38 10.92
N LEU A 28 -22.68 -1.34 11.82
CA LEU A 28 -22.27 -1.09 13.21
C LEU A 28 -20.96 -0.29 13.31
N VAL A 29 -20.07 -0.45 12.34
CA VAL A 29 -18.82 0.31 12.28
C VAL A 29 -19.09 1.80 11.98
N ASP A 30 -20.12 2.14 11.21
CA ASP A 30 -20.53 3.54 11.01
C ASP A 30 -21.02 4.18 12.30
N ILE A 31 -21.74 3.42 13.12
CA ILE A 31 -22.39 3.95 14.31
C ILE A 31 -21.41 4.06 15.48
N ILE A 32 -20.54 3.06 15.67
CA ILE A 32 -19.81 2.89 16.94
C ILE A 32 -18.31 3.12 16.80
N ARG A 33 -17.70 2.84 15.63
CA ARG A 33 -16.24 2.90 15.44
C ARG A 33 -15.81 3.27 14.01
N PRO A 34 -16.13 4.49 13.52
CA PRO A 34 -15.81 4.93 12.17
C PRO A 34 -14.29 4.89 11.85
N GLU A 35 -13.42 4.85 12.86
CA GLU A 35 -11.98 4.67 12.70
C GLU A 35 -11.58 3.31 12.08
N LEU A 36 -12.41 2.28 12.19
CA LEU A 36 -12.17 0.96 11.58
C LEU A 36 -12.44 0.96 10.07
N LYS A 37 -13.31 1.89 9.61
CA LYS A 37 -13.58 2.19 8.20
C LYS A 37 -12.48 3.00 7.52
N LYS A 38 -11.39 3.35 8.21
CA LYS A 38 -10.20 3.93 7.57
C LYS A 38 -9.57 2.91 6.60
N THR A 39 -10.19 2.69 5.44
CA THR A 39 -9.48 2.84 4.17
C THR A 39 -8.79 4.19 4.30
N SER A 40 -7.46 4.21 4.30
CA SER A 40 -6.68 5.44 4.36
C SER A 40 -7.42 6.50 3.52
N PRO A 41 -7.93 7.58 4.13
CA PRO A 41 -8.72 8.55 3.39
C PRO A 41 -7.90 8.96 2.17
N LEU A 42 -8.58 9.13 1.02
CA LEU A 42 -7.95 9.66 -0.19
C LEU A 42 -7.13 10.88 0.23
N LYS A 43 -5.80 10.74 0.26
CA LYS A 43 -4.93 11.88 0.48
C LYS A 43 -4.82 12.58 -0.86
N ILE A 44 -5.90 13.26 -1.22
CA ILE A 44 -5.95 14.28 -2.27
C ILE A 44 -5.23 15.48 -1.67
N GLY A 45 -3.92 15.39 -1.58
CA GLY A 45 -3.06 16.37 -0.96
C GLY A 45 -1.67 16.22 -1.52
N LYS A 46 -0.84 17.25 -1.35
CA LYS A 46 0.55 17.24 -1.83
C LYS A 46 1.23 15.94 -1.39
N LEU A 47 1.91 15.26 -2.33
CA LEU A 47 2.73 14.09 -2.05
C LEU A 47 3.63 14.37 -0.84
N PRO A 48 3.83 13.37 0.05
CA PRO A 48 4.68 13.57 1.21
C PRO A 48 6.07 13.92 0.70
N ARG A 49 6.66 14.99 1.22
CA ARG A 49 8.00 15.41 0.82
C ARG A 49 8.99 14.29 1.17
N ILE A 50 9.49 13.60 0.14
CA ILE A 50 10.59 12.66 0.27
C ILE A 50 11.85 13.45 -0.08
N PRO A 51 12.82 13.58 0.85
CA PRO A 51 14.08 14.25 0.55
C PRO A 51 14.74 13.62 -0.68
N SER A 52 15.17 14.47 -1.60
CA SER A 52 15.91 14.07 -2.82
C SER A 52 15.11 13.22 -3.82
N VAL A 53 13.77 13.25 -3.78
CA VAL A 53 12.93 12.61 -4.81
C VAL A 53 11.95 13.62 -5.37
N THR A 54 11.95 13.74 -6.69
CA THR A 54 10.99 14.56 -7.42
C THR A 54 9.68 13.81 -7.65
N GLU A 55 8.59 14.54 -7.84
CA GLU A 55 7.31 13.94 -8.23
C GLU A 55 7.42 13.16 -9.54
N SER A 56 8.18 13.69 -10.50
CA SER A 56 8.45 13.03 -11.79
C SER A 56 9.15 11.66 -11.61
N GLU A 57 10.10 11.54 -10.69
CA GLU A 57 10.75 10.25 -10.39
C GLU A 57 9.80 9.25 -9.75
N LEU A 58 8.89 9.71 -8.88
CA LEU A 58 7.86 8.85 -8.31
C LEU A 58 6.90 8.35 -9.40
N ILE A 59 6.52 9.21 -10.35
CA ILE A 59 5.67 8.83 -11.49
C ILE A 59 6.37 7.78 -12.35
N ARG A 60 7.61 8.03 -12.77
CA ARG A 60 8.42 7.07 -13.54
C ARG A 60 8.58 5.73 -12.83
N PHE A 61 8.74 5.75 -11.51
CA PHE A 61 8.77 4.52 -10.70
C PHE A 61 7.44 3.79 -10.68
N ALA A 62 6.32 4.50 -10.55
CA ALA A 62 5.00 3.89 -10.58
C ALA A 62 4.69 3.27 -11.96
N GLU A 63 5.09 3.95 -13.04
CA GLU A 63 4.98 3.44 -14.42
C GLU A 63 5.83 2.19 -14.62
N LEU A 64 7.10 2.21 -14.21
CA LEU A 64 7.99 1.06 -14.31
C LEU A 64 7.47 -0.14 -13.51
N TRP A 65 7.01 0.09 -12.28
CA TRP A 65 6.38 -0.95 -11.47
C TRP A 65 5.13 -1.50 -12.16
N HIS A 66 4.26 -0.64 -12.68
CA HIS A 66 3.07 -1.11 -13.39
C HIS A 66 3.42 -1.92 -14.65
N SER A 67 4.44 -1.51 -15.41
CA SER A 67 4.92 -2.23 -16.59
C SER A 67 5.40 -3.65 -16.23
N GLU A 68 6.15 -3.79 -15.14
CA GLU A 68 6.75 -5.08 -14.77
C GLU A 68 5.75 -6.02 -14.04
N TYR A 69 4.96 -5.47 -13.12
CA TYR A 69 4.14 -6.26 -12.21
C TYR A 69 2.63 -6.00 -12.31
N GLY A 70 2.21 -4.97 -13.03
CA GLY A 70 0.81 -4.53 -13.10
C GLY A 70 0.21 -4.31 -11.71
N SER A 71 -0.99 -4.86 -11.49
CA SER A 71 -1.67 -4.83 -10.17
C SER A 71 -1.28 -5.98 -9.23
N ARG A 72 -0.21 -6.74 -9.52
CA ARG A 72 0.22 -7.85 -8.66
C ARG A 72 0.76 -7.34 -7.33
N SER A 73 0.62 -8.18 -6.30
CA SER A 73 1.18 -7.90 -4.98
C SER A 73 2.65 -8.28 -4.93
N VAL A 74 3.51 -7.33 -4.61
CA VAL A 74 4.97 -7.46 -4.66
C VAL A 74 5.61 -7.12 -3.31
N LEU A 75 6.77 -7.72 -3.04
CA LEU A 75 7.54 -7.44 -1.84
C LEU A 75 8.38 -6.17 -2.01
N THR A 76 8.67 -5.48 -0.90
CA THR A 76 9.60 -4.34 -0.88
C THR A 76 10.93 -4.66 -1.57
N ARG A 77 11.45 -5.88 -1.44
CA ARG A 77 12.69 -6.32 -2.08
C ARG A 77 12.60 -6.25 -3.61
N GLN A 78 11.50 -6.73 -4.19
CA GLN A 78 11.31 -6.75 -5.64
C GLN A 78 11.21 -5.34 -6.21
N LEU A 79 10.55 -4.42 -5.48
CA LEU A 79 10.48 -3.01 -5.87
C LEU A 79 11.81 -2.27 -5.73
N CYS A 80 12.61 -2.66 -4.75
CA CYS A 80 13.98 -2.20 -4.60
C CYS A 80 14.83 -2.61 -5.81
N GLU A 81 14.82 -3.91 -6.12
CA GLU A 81 15.58 -4.49 -7.24
C GLU A 81 15.11 -3.93 -8.59
N LEU A 82 13.82 -3.61 -8.74
CA LEU A 82 13.28 -2.96 -9.94
C LEU A 82 13.94 -1.61 -10.25
N THR A 83 14.34 -0.86 -9.22
CA THR A 83 15.00 0.44 -9.42
C THR A 83 16.51 0.31 -9.69
N GLU A 84 17.09 -0.87 -9.45
CA GLU A 84 18.51 -1.12 -9.69
C GLU A 84 18.80 -1.16 -11.20
N GLY A 85 19.80 -0.40 -11.65
CA GLY A 85 20.16 -0.31 -13.08
C GLY A 85 19.27 0.64 -13.90
N THR A 86 18.30 1.31 -13.26
CA THR A 86 17.54 2.40 -13.87
C THR A 86 18.15 3.75 -13.54
N ASP A 87 17.81 4.78 -14.31
CA ASP A 87 18.17 6.17 -14.02
C ASP A 87 17.22 6.85 -13.01
N ILE A 88 16.30 6.09 -12.41
CA ILE A 88 15.33 6.58 -11.42
C ILE A 88 16.03 6.81 -10.07
N GLN A 89 16.10 8.06 -9.62
CA GLN A 89 16.79 8.41 -8.36
C GLN A 89 15.85 8.33 -7.16
N ILE A 90 15.44 7.12 -6.80
CA ILE A 90 14.65 6.89 -5.58
C ILE A 90 15.57 6.37 -4.46
N PRO A 91 15.63 7.02 -3.29
CA PRO A 91 16.45 6.61 -2.19
C PRO A 91 16.02 5.23 -1.70
N PRO A 92 16.98 4.34 -1.44
CA PRO A 92 18.41 4.63 -1.27
C PRO A 92 19.27 4.51 -2.55
N GLY A 93 18.68 4.44 -3.75
CA GLY A 93 19.38 4.34 -5.04
C GLY A 93 19.87 2.92 -5.36
N ARG A 94 20.49 2.24 -4.40
CA ARG A 94 20.87 0.81 -4.50
C ARG A 94 20.30 0.02 -3.34
N CYS A 95 19.80 -1.20 -3.58
CA CYS A 95 19.21 -2.02 -2.54
C CYS A 95 20.08 -3.21 -2.10
N ASP A 96 21.40 -3.00 -2.15
CA ASP A 96 22.42 -3.98 -1.77
C ASP A 96 22.29 -4.45 -0.32
N THR A 97 21.90 -3.56 0.60
CA THR A 97 21.90 -3.84 2.04
C THR A 97 20.50 -4.03 2.63
N ARG A 98 20.42 -4.75 3.75
CA ARG A 98 19.18 -4.85 4.55
C ARG A 98 18.69 -3.47 5.00
N PHE A 99 19.61 -2.57 5.35
CA PHE A 99 19.29 -1.20 5.75
C PHE A 99 18.61 -0.42 4.62
N HIS A 100 19.09 -0.59 3.38
CA HIS A 100 18.49 0.02 2.20
C HIS A 100 17.04 -0.44 1.97
N LYS A 101 16.80 -1.76 2.06
CA LYS A 101 15.46 -2.34 1.97
C LYS A 101 14.50 -1.80 3.04
N ILE A 102 15.00 -1.55 4.27
CA ILE A 102 14.22 -0.93 5.34
C ILE A 102 13.89 0.53 5.01
N LYS A 103 14.86 1.33 4.54
CA LYS A 103 14.62 2.71 4.12
C LYS A 103 13.59 2.79 3.00
N PHE A 104 13.72 1.93 1.99
CA PHE A 104 12.77 1.85 0.88
C PHE A 104 11.36 1.48 1.36
N GLY A 105 11.25 0.50 2.26
CA GLY A 105 9.98 0.13 2.88
C GLY A 105 9.33 1.25 3.70
N LYS A 106 10.14 2.08 4.38
CA LYS A 106 9.66 3.29 5.08
C LYS A 106 9.15 4.34 4.10
N MET A 107 9.85 4.53 2.97
CA MET A 107 9.41 5.44 1.92
C MET A 107 8.07 5.00 1.32
N LEU A 108 7.93 3.72 0.93
CA LEU A 108 6.65 3.18 0.46
C LEU A 108 5.53 3.35 1.49
N SER A 109 5.84 3.20 2.78
CA SER A 109 4.87 3.42 3.86
C SER A 109 4.44 4.89 4.00
N LYS A 110 5.28 5.85 3.60
CA LYS A 110 4.86 7.26 3.51
C LYS A 110 3.94 7.49 2.32
N LEU A 111 4.20 6.82 1.19
CA LEU A 111 3.43 6.93 -0.05
C LEU A 111 2.12 6.14 -0.02
N ASP A 112 1.95 5.20 0.92
CA ASP A 112 0.75 4.39 1.08
C ASP A 112 -0.53 5.25 1.13
N GLY A 113 -1.42 5.01 0.16
CA GLY A 113 -2.68 5.73 -0.02
C GLY A 113 -2.58 7.05 -0.80
N HIS A 114 -1.39 7.50 -1.19
CA HIS A 114 -1.22 8.69 -2.04
C HIS A 114 -1.30 8.33 -3.52
N GLN A 115 -1.83 9.26 -4.30
CA GLN A 115 -1.81 9.19 -5.76
C GLN A 115 -0.47 9.70 -6.29
N ILE A 116 0.08 8.98 -7.26
CA ILE A 116 1.31 9.26 -7.98
C ILE A 116 0.98 9.10 -9.46
N GLY A 117 0.82 10.22 -10.19
CA GLY A 117 0.29 10.20 -11.56
C GLY A 117 -1.08 9.51 -11.62
N HIS A 118 -1.19 8.50 -12.48
CA HIS A 118 -2.41 7.68 -12.65
C HIS A 118 -2.51 6.49 -11.69
N TYR A 119 -1.59 6.37 -10.73
CA TYR A 119 -1.52 5.21 -9.86
C TYR A 119 -1.65 5.56 -8.39
N ARG A 120 -1.99 4.56 -7.58
CA ARG A 120 -2.02 4.63 -6.12
C ARG A 120 -1.25 3.46 -5.52
N ILE A 121 -0.23 3.78 -4.72
CA ILE A 121 0.50 2.79 -3.95
C ILE A 121 -0.34 2.39 -2.74
N THR A 122 -0.58 1.09 -2.57
CA THR A 122 -1.34 0.57 -1.44
C THR A 122 -0.68 -0.64 -0.80
N GLY A 123 -0.80 -0.77 0.52
CA GLY A 123 -0.48 -2.00 1.23
C GLY A 123 -1.40 -3.16 0.82
N ALA A 124 -0.81 -4.32 0.49
CA ALA A 124 -1.51 -5.52 0.01
C ALA A 124 -1.39 -6.71 0.98
N GLY A 125 -1.29 -6.43 2.29
CA GLY A 125 -1.17 -7.45 3.33
C GLY A 125 0.27 -7.84 3.66
N LYS A 126 0.46 -9.08 4.15
CA LYS A 126 1.77 -9.61 4.54
C LYS A 126 1.97 -11.05 4.04
N LYS A 127 3.20 -11.40 3.68
CA LYS A 127 3.64 -12.78 3.39
C LYS A 127 4.87 -13.10 4.23
N ARG A 128 4.80 -14.13 5.08
CA ARG A 128 5.89 -14.49 6.02
C ARG A 128 6.39 -13.28 6.83
N ASN A 129 5.46 -12.50 7.40
CA ASN A 129 5.72 -11.24 8.11
C ASN A 129 6.30 -10.08 7.28
N LEU A 130 6.54 -10.26 5.99
CA LEU A 130 6.98 -9.19 5.09
C LEU A 130 5.78 -8.48 4.49
N ARG A 131 5.80 -7.14 4.46
CA ARG A 131 4.73 -6.33 3.87
C ARG A 131 4.72 -6.47 2.35
N LEU A 132 3.53 -6.64 1.79
CA LEU A 132 3.27 -6.61 0.35
C LEU A 132 2.72 -5.25 -0.06
N TRP A 133 3.01 -4.88 -1.30
CA TRP A 133 2.61 -3.63 -1.94
C TRP A 133 1.91 -3.93 -3.24
N ARG A 134 1.00 -3.05 -3.66
CA ARG A 134 0.29 -3.13 -4.93
C ARG A 134 0.08 -1.72 -5.49
N LEU A 135 0.18 -1.59 -6.81
CA LEU A 135 -0.37 -0.45 -7.54
C LEU A 135 -1.83 -0.71 -7.93
N LYS A 136 -2.66 0.31 -7.72
CA LYS A 136 -4.00 0.41 -8.29
C LYS A 136 -4.02 1.60 -9.24
N LEU A 137 -4.87 1.55 -10.25
CA LEU A 137 -5.24 2.77 -10.99
C LEU A 137 -5.91 3.73 -10.00
N ALA A 138 -5.55 5.00 -10.09
CA ALA A 138 -6.32 6.04 -9.44
C ALA A 138 -7.62 6.19 -10.22
N ASP A 139 -8.76 5.97 -9.57
CA ASP A 139 -10.05 6.22 -10.21
C ASP A 139 -10.09 7.69 -10.65
N ASP A 140 -10.34 7.94 -11.94
CA ASP A 140 -10.76 9.26 -12.42
C ASP A 140 -12.05 9.61 -11.68
N LYS A 141 -11.99 10.62 -10.83
CA LYS A 141 -13.17 11.20 -10.19
C LYS A 141 -13.60 12.44 -10.95
#